data_AF-A0A968Q211-F1
#
_entry.id   AF-A0A968Q211-F1
#
_cell.length_a   1.000
_cell.length_b   1.000
_cell.length_c   1.000
_cell.angle_alpha   90.00
_cell.angle_beta   90.00
_cell.angle_gamma   90.00
#
_symmetry.space_group_name_H-M   'P 1'
#
loop_
_entity.id
_entity.type
_entity.pdbx_description
1 polymer ?
#
loop_
_entity_poly.entity_id
_entity_poly.type
_entity_poly.pdbx_seq_one_letter_code
_entity_poly.pdbx_strand_id
1 'polypeptide(L)'
;GGAALAVFALAAVGISLTSELLGTSTGFPFGDYTYLNGLGFKVAGLVPFTIPLSWFYLGLSSLLLARSGLRVGQRGVSYGWLRAAGAIVLGSVLLTSWDFVLDPAMSQTALPFWYWHQPGAFFGMPYQNFAGWLGTGIVFMTVGSLAWKGLQVTPILTQEQLMLPLVVYLANFCFALVMSLGAGFYVPIALGMVTGVLPALVCWWVTSPTLGFQSLVEPASTSLTQSLEPSVTAAKVVVK
;
A
#
# COMPACT_ATOMS: atom_id res chain seq x y z
N GLY A 1 -11.54 10.78 -0.70
CA GLY A 1 -11.91 12.02 -1.42
C GLY A 1 -10.74 12.51 -2.26
N GLY A 2 -10.98 13.43 -3.20
CA GLY A 2 -9.97 13.88 -4.17
C GLY A 2 -8.71 14.48 -3.55
N ALA A 3 -8.83 15.28 -2.48
CA ALA A 3 -7.68 15.88 -1.81
C ALA A 3 -6.70 14.84 -1.24
N ALA A 4 -7.21 13.78 -0.61
CA ALA A 4 -6.39 12.70 -0.06
C ALA A 4 -5.62 11.95 -1.17
N LEU A 5 -6.26 11.72 -2.32
CA LEU A 5 -5.61 11.10 -3.48
C LEU A 5 -4.53 12.01 -4.04
N ALA A 6 -4.83 13.31 -4.19
CA ALA A 6 -3.90 14.29 -4.73
C ALA A 6 -2.65 14.45 -3.85
N VAL A 7 -2.78 14.56 -2.53
CA VAL A 7 -1.60 14.67 -1.65
C VAL A 7 -0.74 13.40 -1.67
N PHE A 8 -1.36 12.22 -1.80
CA PHE A 8 -0.62 10.97 -1.95
C PHE A 8 0.10 10.91 -3.30
N ALA A 9 -0.57 11.33 -4.39
CA ALA A 9 0.03 11.40 -5.72
C ALA A 9 1.22 12.35 -5.75
N LEU A 10 1.09 13.54 -5.16
CA LEU A 10 2.18 14.51 -5.06
C LEU A 10 3.37 13.95 -4.25
N ALA A 11 3.10 13.28 -3.13
CA ALA A 11 4.16 12.63 -2.34
C ALA A 11 4.85 11.53 -3.15
N ALA A 12 4.09 10.60 -3.73
CA ALA A 12 4.63 9.47 -4.48
C ALA A 12 5.41 9.94 -5.71
N VAL A 13 4.81 10.77 -6.57
CA VAL A 13 5.46 11.27 -7.79
C VAL A 13 6.66 12.16 -7.46
N GLY A 14 6.52 13.10 -6.52
CA GLY A 14 7.59 14.04 -6.18
C GLY A 14 8.81 13.35 -5.56
N ILE A 15 8.58 12.46 -4.58
CA ILE A 15 9.67 11.76 -3.87
C ILE A 15 10.33 10.72 -4.77
N SER A 16 9.55 9.94 -5.53
CA SER A 16 10.12 8.97 -6.47
C SER A 16 10.89 9.65 -7.59
N LEU A 17 10.34 10.67 -8.24
CA LEU A 17 11.05 11.41 -9.29
C LEU A 17 12.36 12.00 -8.77
N THR A 18 12.34 12.59 -7.57
CA THR A 18 13.57 13.11 -6.95
C THR A 18 14.58 11.99 -6.69
N SER A 19 14.12 10.84 -6.18
CA SER A 19 14.97 9.67 -5.94
C SER A 19 15.56 9.12 -7.23
N GLU A 20 14.79 9.07 -8.31
CA GLU A 20 15.20 8.57 -9.63
C GLU A 20 16.20 9.52 -10.29
N LEU A 21 15.99 10.84 -10.19
CA LEU A 21 16.93 11.84 -10.68
C LEU A 21 18.25 11.79 -9.91
N LEU A 22 18.19 11.60 -8.60
CA LEU A 22 19.39 11.37 -7.78
C LEU A 22 20.07 10.05 -8.15
N GLY A 23 19.31 8.97 -8.33
CA GLY A 23 19.82 7.65 -8.69
C GLY A 23 20.55 7.64 -10.02
N THR A 24 19.91 8.18 -11.06
CA THR A 24 20.49 8.29 -12.41
C THR A 24 21.67 9.26 -12.51
N SER A 25 21.84 10.17 -11.54
CA SER A 25 22.94 11.16 -11.55
C SER A 25 24.10 10.81 -10.62
N THR A 26 23.82 10.12 -9.51
CA THR A 26 24.79 9.89 -8.41
C THR A 26 24.96 8.43 -8.03
N GLY A 27 24.09 7.55 -8.52
CA GLY A 27 24.00 6.15 -8.12
C GLY A 27 23.24 5.91 -6.81
N PHE A 28 22.81 6.94 -6.07
CA PHE A 28 22.00 6.79 -4.85
C PHE A 28 20.56 7.27 -5.08
N PRO A 29 19.51 6.52 -4.71
CA PRO A 29 19.53 5.36 -3.80
C PRO A 29 19.56 3.99 -4.47
N PHE A 30 19.46 3.91 -5.81
CA PHE A 30 19.17 2.65 -6.52
C PHE A 30 20.41 1.87 -7.02
N GLY A 31 21.57 2.50 -7.07
CA GLY A 31 22.72 2.04 -7.87
C GLY A 31 22.90 2.92 -9.10
N ASP A 32 23.99 2.71 -9.83
CA ASP A 32 24.33 3.50 -11.03
C ASP A 32 23.71 2.88 -12.30
N TYR A 33 22.80 3.61 -12.93
CA TYR A 33 22.03 3.16 -14.09
C TYR A 33 21.60 4.32 -14.97
N THR A 34 21.21 4.00 -16.21
CA THR A 34 20.66 4.98 -17.15
C THR A 34 19.47 4.39 -17.89
N TYR A 35 18.36 5.13 -17.88
CA TYR A 35 17.20 4.79 -18.70
C TYR A 35 17.48 4.98 -20.18
N LEU A 36 16.98 4.05 -20.99
CA LEU A 36 16.97 4.11 -22.44
C LEU A 36 15.67 4.75 -22.94
N ASN A 37 15.48 4.82 -24.26
CA ASN A 37 14.39 5.62 -24.85
C ASN A 37 13.06 4.84 -25.00
N GLY A 38 12.98 3.60 -24.50
CA GLY A 38 11.82 2.73 -24.67
C GLY A 38 10.57 3.10 -23.86
N LEU A 39 10.69 4.02 -22.89
CA LEU A 39 9.60 4.35 -21.95
C LEU A 39 8.97 5.74 -22.17
N GLY A 40 9.26 6.37 -23.32
CA GLY A 40 8.69 7.66 -23.70
C GLY A 40 9.51 8.86 -23.20
N PHE A 41 8.81 9.99 -22.98
CA PHE A 41 9.44 11.27 -22.63
C PHE A 41 10.18 11.21 -21.28
N LYS A 42 11.35 11.84 -21.22
CA LYS A 42 12.19 11.88 -20.00
C LYS A 42 12.17 13.25 -19.34
N VAL A 43 11.86 13.27 -18.05
CA VAL A 43 12.05 14.42 -17.17
C VAL A 43 13.54 14.70 -17.03
N ALA A 44 13.93 15.96 -17.27
CA ALA A 44 15.32 16.42 -17.30
C ALA A 44 16.23 15.62 -18.28
N GLY A 45 15.65 14.90 -19.25
CA GLY A 45 16.40 14.02 -20.15
C GLY A 45 16.87 12.70 -19.52
N LEU A 46 16.60 12.46 -18.24
CA LEU A 46 17.14 11.34 -17.47
C LEU A 46 16.09 10.26 -17.15
N VAL A 47 14.95 10.66 -16.58
CA VAL A 47 13.99 9.72 -15.99
C VAL A 47 12.67 9.72 -16.79
N PRO A 48 12.21 8.58 -17.34
CA PRO A 48 10.93 8.52 -18.03
C PRO A 48 9.77 8.92 -17.11
N PHE A 49 8.86 9.78 -17.59
CA PHE A 49 7.77 10.30 -16.75
C PHE A 49 6.80 9.20 -16.26
N THR A 50 6.75 8.07 -16.98
CA THR A 50 5.95 6.89 -16.65
C THR A 50 6.44 6.21 -15.37
N ILE A 51 7.72 6.35 -15.02
CA ILE A 51 8.31 5.75 -13.83
C ILE A 51 7.68 6.37 -12.56
N PRO A 52 7.80 7.68 -12.25
CA PRO A 52 7.13 8.27 -11.09
C PRO A 52 5.61 8.02 -11.00
N LEU A 53 4.94 7.85 -12.15
CA LEU A 53 3.52 7.49 -12.18
C LEU A 53 3.28 6.06 -11.68
N SER A 54 4.16 5.11 -12.01
CA SER A 54 4.06 3.73 -11.49
C SER A 54 4.25 3.65 -9.98
N TRP A 55 5.21 4.42 -9.45
CA TRP A 55 5.37 4.61 -8.01
C TRP A 55 4.08 5.07 -7.32
N PHE A 56 3.32 5.97 -7.97
CA PHE A 56 2.03 6.41 -7.44
C PHE A 56 0.97 5.33 -7.44
N TYR A 57 0.58 4.77 -8.60
CA TYR A 57 -0.59 3.89 -8.64
C TYR A 57 -0.31 2.53 -7.99
N LEU A 58 0.91 2.00 -8.10
CA LEU A 58 1.29 0.77 -7.39
C LEU A 58 1.57 1.02 -5.92
N GLY A 59 2.21 2.13 -5.58
CA GLY A 59 2.42 2.51 -4.18
C GLY A 59 1.11 2.69 -3.43
N LEU A 60 0.14 3.38 -4.05
CA LEU A 60 -1.20 3.53 -3.49
C LEU A 60 -1.90 2.18 -3.33
N SER A 61 -1.89 1.35 -4.37
CA SER A 61 -2.53 0.03 -4.33
C SER A 61 -1.95 -0.85 -3.24
N SER A 62 -0.62 -0.89 -3.15
CA SER A 62 0.13 -1.65 -2.15
C SER A 62 -0.17 -1.18 -0.73
N LEU A 63 -0.18 0.14 -0.50
CA LEU A 63 -0.49 0.71 0.81
C LEU A 63 -1.95 0.43 1.20
N LEU A 64 -2.91 0.55 0.28
CA LEU A 64 -4.32 0.28 0.57
C LEU A 64 -4.56 -1.20 0.90
N LEU A 65 -3.92 -2.12 0.18
CA LEU A 65 -3.94 -3.56 0.50
C LEU A 65 -3.40 -3.80 1.91
N ALA A 66 -2.19 -3.32 2.20
CA ALA A 66 -1.54 -3.52 3.49
C ALA A 66 -2.33 -2.90 4.66
N ARG A 67 -2.88 -1.69 4.48
CA ARG A 67 -3.70 -1.01 5.50
C ARG A 67 -4.98 -1.77 5.82
N SER A 68 -5.67 -2.28 4.79
CA SER A 68 -6.90 -3.06 4.97
C SER A 68 -6.61 -4.40 5.64
N GLY A 69 -5.56 -5.12 5.19
CA GLY A 69 -5.13 -6.39 5.78
C GLY A 69 -4.74 -6.27 7.26
N LEU A 70 -4.05 -5.18 7.63
CA LEU A 70 -3.66 -4.90 9.02
C LEU A 70 -4.72 -4.14 9.83
N ARG A 71 -5.89 -3.89 9.24
CA ARG A 71 -7.05 -3.25 9.88
C ARG A 71 -6.72 -1.86 10.47
N VAL A 72 -5.92 -1.07 9.75
CA VAL A 72 -5.53 0.27 10.19
C VAL A 72 -6.75 1.18 10.25
N GLY A 73 -7.01 1.77 11.43
CA GLY A 73 -8.11 2.72 11.62
C GLY A 73 -9.46 2.09 12.00
N GLN A 74 -9.56 0.76 12.09
CA GLN A 74 -10.77 0.11 12.60
C GLN A 74 -10.94 0.34 14.11
N ARG A 75 -12.18 0.62 14.54
CA ARG A 75 -12.53 0.81 15.96
C ARG A 75 -12.40 -0.50 16.74
N GLY A 76 -12.06 -0.41 18.02
CA GLY A 76 -11.96 -1.57 18.92
C GLY A 76 -10.70 -2.42 18.72
N VAL A 77 -9.74 -1.93 17.95
CA VAL A 77 -8.51 -2.65 17.62
C VAL A 77 -7.30 -1.98 18.26
N SER A 78 -6.59 -2.69 19.14
CA SER A 78 -5.39 -2.19 19.81
C SER A 78 -4.20 -1.99 18.87
N TYR A 79 -3.24 -1.15 19.29
CA TYR A 79 -1.97 -0.89 18.62
C TYR A 79 -2.06 -0.18 17.26
N GLY A 80 -2.90 0.85 17.15
CA GLY A 80 -3.16 1.56 15.90
C GLY A 80 -1.91 2.14 15.20
N TRP A 81 -0.94 2.67 15.95
CA TRP A 81 0.30 3.22 15.37
C TRP A 81 1.24 2.12 14.85
N LEU A 82 1.37 0.99 15.56
CA LEU A 82 2.15 -0.16 15.12
C LEU A 82 1.59 -0.76 13.83
N ARG A 83 0.26 -0.84 13.72
CA ARG A 83 -0.41 -1.29 12.50
C ARG A 83 -0.21 -0.32 11.34
N ALA A 84 -0.25 1.00 11.61
CA ALA A 84 0.02 2.01 10.59
C ALA A 84 1.48 1.91 10.08
N ALA A 85 2.44 1.77 10.98
CA ALA A 85 3.84 1.54 10.62
C ALA A 85 4.02 0.21 9.87
N GLY A 86 3.41 -0.87 10.35
CA GLY A 86 3.40 -2.18 9.70
C GLY A 86 2.79 -2.13 8.30
N ALA A 87 1.75 -1.32 8.07
CA ALA A 87 1.15 -1.15 6.75
C ALA A 87 2.04 -0.38 5.77
N ILE A 88 2.83 0.59 6.26
CA ILE A 88 3.84 1.29 5.45
C ILE A 88 4.95 0.31 5.04
N VAL A 89 5.47 -0.47 6.00
CA VAL A 89 6.51 -1.46 5.73
C VAL A 89 6.01 -2.53 4.76
N LEU A 90 4.85 -3.14 5.06
CA LEU A 90 4.26 -4.16 4.19
C LEU A 90 3.92 -3.59 2.81
N GLY A 91 3.32 -2.41 2.72
CA GLY A 91 3.02 -1.75 1.45
C GLY A 91 4.29 -1.49 0.63
N SER A 92 5.39 -1.10 1.27
CA SER A 92 6.68 -0.90 0.60
C SER A 92 7.28 -2.23 0.15
N VAL A 93 7.17 -3.30 0.94
CA VAL A 93 7.58 -4.66 0.53
C VAL A 93 6.77 -5.14 -0.67
N LEU A 94 5.45 -4.94 -0.69
CA LEU A 94 4.60 -5.29 -1.84
C LEU A 94 5.04 -4.55 -3.12
N LEU A 95 5.38 -3.26 -2.99
CA LEU A 95 5.88 -2.44 -4.09
C LEU A 95 7.25 -2.95 -4.58
N THR A 96 8.22 -3.16 -3.68
CA THR A 96 9.54 -3.69 -4.03
C THR A 96 9.48 -5.10 -4.61
N SER A 97 8.48 -5.91 -4.21
CA SER A 97 8.31 -7.27 -4.74
C SER A 97 7.92 -7.28 -6.22
N TRP A 98 7.27 -6.23 -6.70
CA TRP A 98 7.01 -6.05 -8.13
C TRP A 98 8.32 -5.77 -8.89
N ASP A 99 9.18 -4.94 -8.33
CA ASP A 99 10.51 -4.61 -8.90
C ASP A 99 11.40 -5.86 -9.02
N PHE A 100 11.36 -6.77 -8.03
CA PHE A 100 12.07 -8.06 -8.13
C PHE A 100 11.76 -8.81 -9.43
N VAL A 101 10.48 -8.84 -9.84
CA VAL A 101 10.03 -9.57 -11.03
C VAL A 101 10.23 -8.74 -12.28
N LEU A 102 10.10 -7.42 -12.19
CA LEU A 102 10.16 -6.54 -13.35
C LEU A 102 11.60 -6.27 -13.80
N ASP A 103 12.50 -5.90 -12.88
CA ASP A 103 13.80 -5.32 -13.24
C ASP A 103 14.67 -6.25 -14.09
N PRO A 104 14.86 -7.54 -13.74
CA PRO A 104 15.65 -8.44 -14.56
C PRO A 104 15.12 -8.54 -16.00
N ALA A 105 13.79 -8.58 -16.17
CA ALA A 105 13.16 -8.67 -17.49
C ALA A 105 13.28 -7.36 -18.30
N MET A 106 13.41 -6.23 -17.62
CA MET A 106 13.53 -4.92 -18.26
C MET A 106 14.99 -4.48 -18.48
N SER A 107 15.96 -5.03 -17.74
CA SER A 107 17.37 -4.64 -17.84
C SER A 107 18.28 -5.69 -18.50
N GLN A 108 17.94 -6.98 -18.44
CA GLN A 108 18.81 -8.09 -18.90
C GLN A 108 18.32 -8.80 -20.18
N THR A 109 17.38 -8.20 -20.92
CA THR A 109 16.87 -8.75 -22.17
C THR A 109 17.54 -8.11 -23.39
N ALA A 110 17.29 -8.65 -24.59
CA ALA A 110 17.85 -8.13 -25.84
C ALA A 110 17.40 -6.69 -26.17
N LEU A 111 16.27 -6.24 -25.58
CA LEU A 111 15.74 -4.88 -25.71
C LEU A 111 15.58 -4.28 -24.31
N PRO A 112 16.68 -3.87 -23.66
CA PRO A 112 16.62 -3.34 -22.32
C PRO A 112 15.98 -1.93 -22.31
N PHE A 113 15.31 -1.60 -21.22
CA PHE A 113 14.73 -0.29 -20.95
C PHE A 113 15.65 0.59 -20.11
N TRP A 114 16.58 0.00 -19.37
CA TRP A 114 17.66 0.69 -18.68
C TRP A 114 18.89 -0.20 -18.64
N TYR A 115 20.04 0.44 -18.44
CA TYR A 115 21.33 -0.23 -18.34
C TYR A 115 21.94 0.03 -16.97
N TRP A 116 22.40 -1.03 -16.32
CA TRP A 116 23.15 -0.97 -15.06
C TRP A 116 24.64 -0.76 -15.38
N HIS A 117 25.21 0.38 -14.98
CA HIS A 117 26.65 0.66 -15.16
C HIS A 117 27.52 -0.20 -14.24
N GLN A 118 26.95 -0.58 -13.10
CA GLN A 118 27.54 -1.53 -12.16
C GLN A 118 26.55 -2.69 -11.95
N PRO A 119 26.59 -3.73 -12.80
CA PRO A 119 25.70 -4.87 -12.67
C PRO A 119 25.84 -5.54 -11.30
N GLY A 120 24.70 -5.80 -10.66
CA GLY A 120 24.67 -6.44 -9.35
C GLY A 120 24.46 -7.95 -9.39
N ALA A 121 24.63 -8.57 -8.21
CA ALA A 121 24.57 -10.03 -8.05
C ALA A 121 23.17 -10.63 -8.25
N PHE A 122 22.11 -9.82 -8.16
CA PHE A 122 20.74 -10.32 -8.34
C PHE A 122 20.32 -10.11 -9.79
N PHE A 123 20.65 -11.06 -10.67
CA PHE A 123 20.24 -11.02 -12.08
C PHE A 123 20.56 -9.66 -12.75
N GLY A 124 21.75 -9.12 -12.51
CA GLY A 124 22.19 -7.83 -13.05
C GLY A 124 21.83 -6.62 -12.19
N MET A 125 20.96 -6.77 -11.18
CA MET A 125 20.50 -5.70 -10.31
C MET A 125 21.31 -5.61 -8.99
N PRO A 126 21.78 -4.41 -8.60
CA PRO A 126 22.43 -4.19 -7.30
C PRO A 126 21.46 -4.40 -6.12
N TYR A 127 21.95 -4.97 -5.01
CA TYR A 127 21.19 -5.02 -3.76
C TYR A 127 20.80 -3.63 -3.23
N GLN A 128 21.60 -2.62 -3.60
CA GLN A 128 21.29 -1.22 -3.35
C GLN A 128 19.95 -0.81 -3.97
N ASN A 129 19.57 -1.36 -5.13
CA ASN A 129 18.28 -1.05 -5.76
C ASN A 129 17.11 -1.48 -4.86
N PHE A 130 17.18 -2.66 -4.25
CA PHE A 130 16.17 -3.12 -3.29
C PHE A 130 16.03 -2.19 -2.09
N ALA A 131 17.16 -1.75 -1.53
CA ALA A 131 17.17 -0.83 -0.39
C ALA A 131 16.60 0.54 -0.80
N GLY A 132 16.92 1.01 -2.01
CA GLY A 132 16.35 2.20 -2.60
C GLY A 132 14.83 2.10 -2.79
N TRP A 133 14.34 1.01 -3.38
CA TRP A 133 12.91 0.77 -3.56
C TRP A 133 12.14 0.72 -2.25
N LEU A 134 12.65 -0.04 -1.28
CA LEU A 134 12.04 -0.15 0.03
C LEU A 134 12.06 1.20 0.76
N GLY A 135 13.20 1.89 0.74
CA GLY A 135 13.40 3.19 1.39
C GLY A 135 12.52 4.28 0.79
N THR A 136 12.57 4.47 -0.53
CA THR A 136 11.73 5.43 -1.25
C THR A 136 10.25 5.13 -1.00
N GLY A 137 9.85 3.84 -1.08
CA GLY A 137 8.55 3.33 -0.69
C GLY A 137 8.09 3.81 0.69
N ILE A 138 8.89 3.51 1.71
CA ILE A 138 8.61 3.88 3.09
C ILE A 138 8.44 5.40 3.22
N VAL A 139 9.34 6.18 2.60
CA VAL A 139 9.33 7.64 2.72
C VAL A 139 8.04 8.22 2.13
N PHE A 140 7.69 7.91 0.88
CA PHE A 140 6.49 8.52 0.29
C PHE A 140 5.20 7.99 0.90
N MET A 141 5.13 6.72 1.29
CA MET A 141 3.96 6.16 1.97
C MET A 141 3.78 6.76 3.37
N THR A 142 4.88 7.07 4.06
CA THR A 142 4.85 7.79 5.35
C THR A 142 4.34 9.20 5.15
N VAL A 143 4.91 9.96 4.22
CA VAL A 143 4.48 11.34 3.91
C VAL A 143 3.01 11.36 3.52
N GLY A 144 2.58 10.47 2.63
CA GLY A 144 1.18 10.34 2.22
C GLY A 144 0.24 9.98 3.38
N SER A 145 0.64 9.04 4.24
CA SER A 145 -0.15 8.64 5.42
C SER A 145 -0.26 9.77 6.47
N LEU A 146 0.81 10.54 6.66
CA LEU A 146 0.80 11.71 7.54
C LEU A 146 -0.08 12.83 6.96
N ALA A 147 -0.03 13.05 5.64
CA ALA A 147 -0.89 14.00 4.96
C ALA A 147 -2.37 13.61 5.10
N TRP A 148 -2.71 12.32 4.95
CA TRP A 148 -4.07 11.83 5.22
C TRP A 148 -4.51 12.09 6.65
N LYS A 149 -3.64 11.87 7.64
CA LYS A 149 -3.92 12.19 9.04
C LYS A 149 -4.18 13.69 9.24
N GLY A 150 -3.40 14.56 8.61
CA GLY A 150 -3.59 16.01 8.64
C GLY A 150 -4.92 16.45 8.01
N LEU A 151 -5.36 15.75 6.95
CA LEU A 151 -6.67 15.92 6.33
C LEU A 151 -7.81 15.22 7.08
N GLN A 152 -7.53 14.60 8.24
CA GLN A 152 -8.48 13.79 9.01
C GLN A 152 -9.12 12.65 8.20
N VAL A 153 -8.41 12.13 7.19
CA VAL A 153 -8.83 11.01 6.36
C VAL A 153 -8.17 9.73 6.85
N THR A 154 -8.98 8.73 7.16
CA THR A 154 -8.50 7.37 7.42
C THR A 154 -9.20 6.42 6.46
N PRO A 155 -8.54 5.99 5.37
CA PRO A 155 -9.16 5.07 4.42
C PRO A 155 -9.45 3.74 5.11
N ILE A 156 -10.73 3.38 5.17
CA ILE A 156 -11.23 2.06 5.59
C ILE A 156 -12.05 1.55 4.42
N LEU A 157 -11.56 0.52 3.76
CA LEU A 157 -12.15 -0.02 2.54
C LEU A 157 -12.81 -1.37 2.84
N THR A 158 -13.93 -1.65 2.18
CA THR A 158 -14.47 -3.01 2.10
C THR A 158 -13.62 -3.86 1.16
N GLN A 159 -13.77 -5.18 1.24
CA GLN A 159 -13.16 -6.11 0.30
C GLN A 159 -13.50 -5.79 -1.16
N GLU A 160 -14.75 -5.39 -1.43
CA GLU A 160 -15.21 -4.98 -2.76
C GLU A 160 -14.50 -3.72 -3.25
N GLN A 161 -14.39 -2.69 -2.41
CA GLN A 161 -13.66 -1.45 -2.75
C GLN A 161 -12.16 -1.69 -2.98
N LEU A 162 -11.62 -2.74 -2.35
CA LEU A 162 -10.22 -3.14 -2.49
C LEU A 162 -9.96 -3.94 -3.78
N MET A 163 -10.99 -4.36 -4.52
CA MET A 163 -10.83 -5.05 -5.80
C MET A 163 -10.07 -4.24 -6.82
N LEU A 164 -10.35 -2.93 -6.95
CA LEU A 164 -9.65 -2.08 -7.91
C LEU A 164 -8.14 -1.99 -7.59
N PRO A 165 -7.71 -1.64 -6.35
CA PRO A 165 -6.31 -1.74 -5.95
C PRO A 165 -5.68 -3.11 -6.20
N LEU A 166 -6.39 -4.19 -5.89
CA LEU A 166 -5.89 -5.56 -6.11
C LEU A 166 -5.68 -5.83 -7.60
N VAL A 167 -6.64 -5.52 -8.45
CA VAL A 167 -6.55 -5.73 -9.90
C VAL A 167 -5.42 -4.90 -10.49
N VAL A 168 -5.28 -3.63 -10.10
CA VAL A 168 -4.17 -2.78 -10.55
C VAL A 168 -2.82 -3.40 -10.17
N TYR A 169 -2.68 -3.86 -8.93
CA TYR A 169 -1.46 -4.52 -8.46
C TYR A 169 -1.18 -5.81 -9.23
N LEU A 170 -2.15 -6.72 -9.31
CA LEU A 170 -1.99 -8.02 -9.97
C LEU A 170 -1.82 -7.92 -11.48
N ALA A 171 -2.43 -6.94 -12.15
CA ALA A 171 -2.25 -6.72 -13.59
C ALA A 171 -0.80 -6.31 -13.92
N ASN A 172 -0.22 -5.39 -13.14
CA ASN A 172 1.17 -4.97 -13.31
C ASN A 172 2.14 -6.09 -12.91
N PHE A 173 1.80 -6.87 -11.89
CA PHE A 173 2.56 -8.04 -11.51
C PHE A 173 2.52 -9.12 -12.59
N CYS A 174 1.35 -9.36 -13.21
CA CYS A 174 1.19 -10.29 -14.32
C CYS A 174 2.00 -9.87 -15.54
N PHE A 175 2.03 -8.57 -15.86
CA PHE A 175 2.91 -8.04 -16.91
C PHE A 175 4.38 -8.36 -16.63
N ALA A 176 4.87 -8.06 -15.43
CA ALA A 176 6.25 -8.37 -15.02
C ALA A 176 6.53 -9.88 -15.07
N LEU A 177 5.57 -10.70 -14.61
CA LEU A 177 5.64 -12.15 -14.61
C LEU A 177 5.78 -12.71 -16.03
N VAL A 178 4.96 -12.27 -16.98
CA VAL A 178 5.02 -12.72 -18.38
C VAL A 178 6.36 -12.39 -19.00
N MET A 179 6.87 -11.17 -18.78
CA MET A 179 8.17 -10.74 -19.26
C MET A 179 9.31 -11.58 -18.66
N SER A 180 9.28 -11.82 -17.34
CA SER A 180 10.28 -12.63 -16.64
C SER A 180 10.23 -14.11 -17.02
N LEU A 181 9.04 -14.66 -17.28
CA LEU A 181 8.89 -16.04 -17.76
C LEU A 181 9.50 -16.21 -19.15
N GLY A 182 9.25 -15.24 -20.05
CA GLY A 182 9.84 -15.22 -21.39
C GLY A 182 11.37 -15.14 -21.37
N ALA A 183 11.95 -14.56 -20.33
CA ALA A 183 13.40 -14.42 -20.16
C ALA A 183 14.04 -15.49 -19.24
N GLY A 184 13.25 -16.40 -18.65
CA GLY A 184 13.76 -17.49 -17.79
C GLY A 184 14.13 -17.09 -16.35
N PHE A 185 13.64 -15.95 -15.85
CA PHE A 185 13.94 -15.46 -14.49
C PHE A 185 13.03 -16.08 -13.42
N TYR A 186 13.15 -17.40 -13.21
CA TYR A 186 12.29 -18.14 -12.27
C TYR A 186 12.49 -17.78 -10.79
N VAL A 187 13.72 -17.50 -10.36
CA VAL A 187 14.01 -17.14 -8.95
C VAL A 187 13.38 -15.79 -8.58
N PRO A 188 13.54 -14.71 -9.37
CA PRO A 188 12.85 -13.46 -9.09
C PRO A 188 11.33 -13.60 -9.09
N ILE A 189 10.77 -14.39 -10.02
CA ILE A 189 9.34 -14.73 -10.03
C ILE A 189 8.92 -15.36 -8.71
N ALA A 190 9.59 -16.43 -8.28
CA ALA A 190 9.24 -17.14 -7.05
C ALA A 190 9.31 -16.22 -5.83
N LEU A 191 10.35 -15.39 -5.75
CA LEU A 191 10.50 -14.40 -4.68
C LEU A 191 9.32 -13.42 -4.67
N GLY A 192 9.02 -12.80 -5.82
CA GLY A 192 7.93 -11.84 -5.92
C GLY A 192 6.54 -12.45 -5.69
N MET A 193 6.32 -13.72 -6.05
CA MET A 193 5.07 -14.42 -5.71
C MET A 193 4.92 -14.56 -4.19
N VAL A 194 5.98 -14.91 -3.49
CA VAL A 194 5.99 -15.10 -2.02
C VAL A 194 5.90 -13.76 -1.28
N THR A 195 6.64 -12.74 -1.70
CA THR A 195 6.74 -11.47 -0.98
C THR A 195 5.72 -10.41 -1.46
N GLY A 196 5.15 -10.58 -2.64
CA GLY A 196 4.19 -9.66 -3.26
C GLY A 196 2.79 -10.25 -3.41
N VAL A 197 2.62 -11.23 -4.30
CA VAL A 197 1.29 -11.74 -4.68
C VAL A 197 0.57 -12.41 -3.51
N LEU A 198 1.22 -13.35 -2.81
CA LEU A 198 0.61 -14.04 -1.67
C LEU A 198 0.16 -13.07 -0.57
N PRO A 199 1.02 -12.18 -0.03
CA PRO A 199 0.58 -11.24 1.00
C PRO A 199 -0.47 -10.23 0.51
N ALA A 200 -0.44 -9.81 -0.76
CA ALA A 200 -1.49 -8.97 -1.33
C ALA A 200 -2.86 -9.67 -1.33
N LEU A 201 -2.90 -10.94 -1.76
CA LEU A 201 -4.11 -11.75 -1.74
C LEU A 201 -4.59 -12.03 -0.31
N VAL A 202 -3.68 -12.32 0.62
CA VAL A 202 -4.02 -12.48 2.05
C VAL A 202 -4.63 -11.20 2.61
N CYS A 203 -4.01 -10.04 2.36
CA CYS A 203 -4.53 -8.74 2.81
C CYS A 203 -5.94 -8.48 2.28
N TRP A 204 -6.18 -8.79 1.00
CA TRP A 204 -7.50 -8.67 0.42
C TRP A 204 -8.52 -9.66 1.02
N TRP A 205 -8.10 -10.91 1.22
CA TRP A 205 -8.97 -11.97 1.75
C TRP A 205 -9.41 -11.74 3.19
N VAL A 206 -8.52 -11.22 4.05
CA VAL A 206 -8.84 -10.93 5.47
C VAL A 206 -9.61 -9.62 5.68
N THR A 207 -9.83 -8.84 4.61
CA THR A 207 -10.59 -7.58 4.65
C THR A 207 -12.09 -7.89 4.68
N SER A 208 -12.82 -7.25 5.60
CA SER A 208 -14.26 -7.52 5.78
C SER A 208 -15.10 -7.14 4.54
N PRO A 209 -16.11 -7.95 4.18
CA PRO A 209 -17.06 -7.62 3.10
C PRO A 209 -17.95 -6.42 3.44
N THR A 210 -18.27 -6.23 4.72
CA THR A 210 -19.16 -5.17 5.21
C THR A 210 -18.41 -4.19 6.11
N LEU A 211 -18.59 -2.88 5.88
CA LEU A 211 -18.24 -1.84 6.85
C LEU A 211 -19.16 -2.07 8.06
N GLY A 212 -18.60 -2.59 9.16
CA GLY A 212 -19.37 -3.12 10.29
C GLY A 212 -20.43 -2.13 10.80
N PHE A 213 -21.70 -2.43 10.53
CA PHE A 213 -22.87 -1.86 11.18
C PHE A 213 -23.11 -2.59 12.53
N GLN A 214 -22.05 -2.85 13.30
CA GLN A 214 -22.10 -3.72 14.47
C GLN A 214 -22.39 -3.00 15.79
N SER A 215 -22.91 -1.76 15.78
CA SER A 215 -23.18 -1.00 17.00
C SER A 215 -24.56 -0.34 17.08
N LEU A 216 -25.59 -0.83 16.37
CA LEU A 216 -26.96 -0.30 16.51
C LEU A 216 -28.00 -1.31 16.99
N VAL A 217 -27.59 -2.51 17.42
CA VAL A 217 -28.48 -3.44 18.12
C VAL A 217 -27.87 -3.82 19.45
N GLU A 218 -27.89 -2.86 20.37
CA GLU A 218 -28.10 -3.20 21.77
C GLU A 218 -29.57 -3.64 21.85
N PRO A 219 -29.93 -4.85 22.31
CA PRO A 219 -31.33 -5.20 22.49
C PRO A 219 -31.89 -4.29 23.58
N ALA A 220 -32.59 -3.23 23.15
CA ALA A 220 -33.45 -2.41 23.99
C ALA A 220 -34.64 -3.26 24.43
N SER A 221 -34.40 -4.21 25.33
CA SER A 221 -35.43 -5.05 25.92
C SER A 221 -35.09 -5.37 27.37
N THR A 222 -34.83 -4.35 28.19
CA THR A 222 -34.84 -4.51 29.65
C THR A 222 -35.28 -3.25 30.42
N SER A 223 -36.25 -2.48 29.93
CA SER A 223 -36.78 -1.33 30.71
C SER A 223 -38.28 -1.08 30.63
N LEU A 224 -39.08 -1.95 30.01
CA LEU A 224 -40.54 -1.74 29.86
C LEU A 224 -41.42 -2.50 30.87
N THR A 225 -40.85 -3.15 31.89
CA THR A 225 -41.63 -3.85 32.93
C THR A 225 -41.80 -3.10 34.24
N GLN A 226 -41.37 -1.83 34.35
CA GLN A 226 -41.40 -1.08 35.61
C GLN A 226 -42.48 0.01 35.70
N SER A 227 -43.54 -0.05 34.88
CA SER A 227 -44.56 1.02 34.82
C SER A 227 -45.97 0.64 35.28
N LEU A 228 -46.18 -0.43 36.08
CA LEU A 228 -47.52 -0.77 36.57
C LEU A 228 -47.53 -1.28 38.02
N GLU A 229 -47.19 -0.43 38.99
CA GLU A 229 -47.75 -0.55 40.35
C GLU A 229 -48.17 0.84 40.87
N PRO A 230 -49.45 1.05 41.26
CA PRO A 230 -49.88 2.29 41.89
C PRO A 230 -49.50 2.28 43.38
N SER A 231 -48.70 3.27 43.81
CA SER A 231 -48.36 3.45 45.23
C SER A 231 -49.57 3.89 46.04
N VAL A 232 -50.11 3.01 46.87
CA VAL A 232 -51.12 3.34 47.88
C VAL A 232 -50.42 4.01 49.07
N THR A 233 -50.68 5.31 49.27
CA THR A 233 -50.19 6.07 50.42
C THR A 233 -50.98 5.68 51.67
N ALA A 234 -50.39 4.88 52.56
CA ALA A 234 -50.96 4.60 53.87
C ALA A 234 -50.59 5.70 54.87
N ALA A 235 -51.57 6.52 55.25
CA ALA A 235 -51.47 7.47 56.35
C ALA A 235 -51.39 6.73 57.69
N LYS A 236 -50.32 6.93 58.47
CA LYS A 236 -50.27 6.54 59.89
C LYS A 236 -50.79 7.69 60.75
N VAL A 237 -51.98 7.48 61.32
CA VAL A 237 -52.50 8.23 62.46
C VAL A 237 -51.84 7.66 63.72
N VAL A 238 -51.19 8.50 64.53
CA VAL A 238 -50.79 8.15 65.90
C VAL A 238 -51.60 9.04 66.83
N VAL A 239 -52.40 8.40 67.69
CA VAL A 239 -53.19 9.01 68.76
C VAL A 239 -52.53 8.68 70.10
N LYS A 240 -52.44 9.72 70.93
CA LYS A 240 -51.98 9.85 72.32
C LYS A 240 -50.51 10.21 72.53
#